data_AF-A0A7W3JI61-F1
#
_entry.id   AF-A0A7W3JI61-F1
#
_cell.length_a   1.000
_cell.length_b   1.000
_cell.length_c   1.000
_cell.angle_alpha   90.00
_cell.angle_beta   90.00
_cell.angle_gamma   90.00
#
_symmetry.space_group_name_H-M   'P 1'
#
loop_
_entity.id
_entity.type
_entity.pdbx_description
1 polymer ?
#
loop_
_entity_poly.entity_id
_entity_poly.type
_entity_poly.pdbx_seq_one_letter_code
_entity_poly.pdbx_strand_id
1 'polypeptide(L)'
;MSDTATSYVPAAGTITMFSTSWCGYCARLKQQLGKQGIAYTEVNIEEVPGTAELVEQANGGNQTVPTIIYPDGSTATNPSLADVQAKLGL
;
A
#
# COMPACT_ATOMS: atom_id res chain seq x y z
N MET A 1 -6.29 4.40 -21.46
CA MET A 1 -5.47 3.39 -20.76
C MET A 1 -5.87 3.48 -19.31
N SER A 2 -6.71 2.56 -18.85
CA SER A 2 -7.39 2.66 -17.55
C SER A 2 -6.38 2.64 -16.40
N ASP A 3 -6.47 3.64 -15.55
CA ASP A 3 -5.62 3.84 -14.38
C ASP A 3 -6.01 2.83 -13.30
N THR A 4 -5.50 1.60 -13.40
CA THR A 4 -5.86 0.49 -12.51
C THR A 4 -5.57 0.82 -11.04
N ALA A 5 -4.68 1.79 -10.77
CA ALA A 5 -4.35 2.26 -9.43
C ALA A 5 -5.54 2.98 -8.77
N THR A 6 -6.39 3.62 -9.57
CA THR A 6 -7.58 4.32 -9.08
C THR A 6 -8.58 3.37 -8.42
N SER A 7 -8.65 2.10 -8.87
CA SER A 7 -9.52 1.07 -8.28
C SER A 7 -9.13 0.68 -6.85
N TYR A 8 -7.91 0.99 -6.44
CA TYR A 8 -7.36 0.67 -5.12
C TYR A 8 -7.18 1.91 -4.24
N VAL A 9 -7.69 3.07 -4.68
CA VAL A 9 -7.71 4.28 -3.87
C VAL A 9 -8.66 4.06 -2.68
N PRO A 10 -8.15 4.10 -1.44
CA PRO A 10 -8.94 3.89 -0.25
C PRO A 10 -9.78 5.13 0.10
N ALA A 11 -10.71 4.97 1.04
CA ALA A 11 -11.44 6.10 1.62
C ALA A 11 -10.51 7.04 2.39
N ALA A 12 -10.93 8.31 2.56
CA ALA A 12 -10.17 9.28 3.35
C ALA A 12 -9.87 8.76 4.77
N GLY A 13 -8.62 8.88 5.21
CA GLY A 13 -8.16 8.44 6.52
C GLY A 13 -7.73 6.97 6.60
N THR A 14 -7.79 6.21 5.49
CA THR A 14 -7.28 4.83 5.43
C THR A 14 -6.27 4.67 4.29
N ILE A 15 -5.61 3.53 4.23
CA ILE A 15 -4.63 3.21 3.18
C ILE A 15 -4.90 1.85 2.54
N THR A 16 -4.53 1.67 1.27
CA THR A 16 -4.44 0.35 0.65
C THR A 16 -2.99 -0.07 0.61
N MET A 17 -2.67 -1.24 1.13
CA MET A 17 -1.32 -1.78 1.18
C MET A 17 -1.23 -3.06 0.37
N PHE A 18 -0.37 -3.03 -0.64
CA PHE A 18 0.07 -4.20 -1.38
C PHE A 18 1.19 -4.89 -0.63
N SER A 19 1.04 -6.20 -0.44
CA SER A 19 1.99 -7.03 0.30
C SER A 19 2.13 -8.42 -0.34
N THR A 20 3.05 -9.22 0.18
CA THR A 20 3.20 -10.64 -0.13
C THR A 20 3.20 -11.47 1.16
N SER A 21 2.98 -12.77 1.05
CA SER A 21 2.88 -13.69 2.20
C SER A 21 4.18 -13.81 3.00
N TRP A 22 5.32 -13.55 2.36
CA TRP A 22 6.66 -13.72 2.93
C TRP A 22 7.38 -12.39 3.24
N CYS A 23 6.72 -11.25 3.04
CA CYS A 23 7.31 -9.92 3.23
C CYS A 23 7.35 -9.51 4.72
N GLY A 24 8.55 -9.61 5.33
CA GLY A 24 8.79 -9.18 6.71
C GLY A 24 8.55 -7.68 6.96
N TYR A 25 8.86 -6.82 5.98
CA TYR A 25 8.59 -5.38 6.08
C TYR A 25 7.09 -5.07 6.12
N CYS A 26 6.30 -5.81 5.33
CA CYS A 26 4.86 -5.69 5.29
C CYS A 26 4.25 -6.09 6.64
N ALA A 27 4.69 -7.21 7.21
CA ALA A 27 4.25 -7.63 8.55
C ALA A 27 4.58 -6.59 9.63
N ARG A 28 5.77 -5.98 9.57
CA ARG A 28 6.18 -4.91 10.48
C ARG A 28 5.28 -3.68 10.35
N LEU A 29 5.03 -3.22 9.12
CA LEU A 29 4.18 -2.05 8.87
C LEU A 29 2.74 -2.30 9.33
N LYS A 30 2.16 -3.48 9.04
CA LYS A 30 0.82 -3.89 9.54
C LYS A 30 0.72 -3.77 11.06
N GLN A 31 1.70 -4.31 11.78
CA GLN A 31 1.71 -4.20 13.24
C GLN A 31 1.77 -2.75 13.72
N GLN A 32 2.59 -1.92 13.07
CA GLN A 32 2.71 -0.50 13.41
C GLN A 32 1.40 0.25 13.18
N LEU A 33 0.76 0.03 12.03
CA LEU A 33 -0.55 0.62 11.71
C LEU A 33 -1.63 0.18 12.71
N GLY A 34 -1.68 -1.12 13.02
CA GLY A 34 -2.62 -1.67 14.01
C GLY A 34 -2.44 -1.08 15.40
N LYS A 35 -1.19 -0.83 15.83
CA LYS A 35 -0.91 -0.16 17.12
C LYS A 35 -1.35 1.31 17.15
N GLN A 36 -1.33 2.00 16.02
CA GLN A 36 -1.80 3.39 15.90
C GLN A 36 -3.30 3.49 15.62
N GLY A 37 -4.00 2.37 15.42
CA GLY A 37 -5.41 2.37 15.05
C GLY A 37 -5.67 2.89 13.63
N ILE A 38 -4.67 2.89 12.76
CA ILE A 38 -4.82 3.30 11.36
C ILE A 38 -5.46 2.15 10.60
N ALA A 39 -6.65 2.38 10.05
CA ALA A 39 -7.32 1.39 9.22
C ALA A 39 -6.63 1.25 7.86
N TYR A 40 -6.48 0.01 7.41
CA TYR A 40 -5.86 -0.29 6.12
C TYR A 40 -6.55 -1.47 5.43
N THR A 41 -6.49 -1.50 4.12
CA THR A 41 -6.88 -2.64 3.28
C THR A 41 -5.61 -3.33 2.81
N GLU A 42 -5.48 -4.62 3.10
CA GLU A 42 -4.38 -5.43 2.60
C GLU A 42 -4.75 -6.10 1.29
N VAL A 43 -3.88 -6.02 0.30
CA VAL A 43 -3.99 -6.73 -0.98
C VAL A 43 -2.74 -7.58 -1.17
N ASN A 44 -2.89 -8.89 -1.20
CA ASN A 44 -1.78 -9.79 -1.50
C ASN A 44 -1.58 -9.88 -3.02
N ILE A 45 -0.42 -9.43 -3.50
CA ILE A 45 -0.15 -9.42 -4.95
C ILE A 45 0.03 -10.81 -5.55
N GLU A 46 0.31 -11.81 -4.73
CA GLU A 46 0.45 -13.21 -5.15
C GLU A 46 -0.92 -13.88 -5.34
N GLU A 47 -1.97 -13.36 -4.71
CA GLU A 47 -3.31 -13.94 -4.70
C GLU A 47 -4.29 -13.19 -5.61
N VAL A 48 -4.07 -11.89 -5.82
CA VAL A 48 -4.97 -11.04 -6.59
C VAL A 48 -4.37 -10.77 -7.98
N PRO A 49 -4.89 -11.40 -9.05
CA PRO A 49 -4.38 -11.20 -10.41
C PRO A 49 -4.43 -9.73 -10.82
N GLY A 50 -3.41 -9.25 -11.53
CA GLY A 50 -3.33 -7.87 -12.02
C GLY A 50 -2.75 -6.86 -11.01
N THR A 51 -2.54 -7.26 -9.75
CA THR A 51 -2.01 -6.35 -8.72
C THR A 51 -0.49 -6.34 -8.66
N ALA A 52 0.17 -7.40 -9.10
CA ALA A 52 1.62 -7.44 -9.25
C ALA A 52 2.09 -6.45 -10.31
N GLU A 53 1.41 -6.40 -11.46
CA GLU A 53 1.68 -5.44 -12.55
C GLU A 53 1.41 -4.00 -12.10
N LEU A 54 0.43 -3.80 -11.22
CA LEU A 54 0.16 -2.50 -10.62
C LEU A 54 1.31 -2.01 -9.73
N VAL A 55 1.79 -2.88 -8.84
CA VAL A 55 2.94 -2.56 -7.98
C VAL A 55 4.17 -2.33 -8.85
N GLU A 56 4.35 -3.12 -9.90
CA GLU A 56 5.43 -2.95 -10.87
C GLU A 56 5.38 -1.58 -11.54
N GLN A 57 4.20 -1.16 -12.02
CA GLN A 57 4.00 0.16 -12.63
C GLN A 57 4.24 1.29 -11.64
N ALA A 58 3.77 1.16 -10.40
CA ALA A 58 3.96 2.16 -9.35
C ALA A 58 5.44 2.36 -8.97
N ASN A 59 6.28 1.34 -9.18
CA ASN A 59 7.68 1.30 -8.75
C ASN A 59 8.68 1.25 -9.93
N GLY A 60 8.23 1.64 -11.14
CA GLY A 60 9.11 1.74 -12.31
C GLY A 60 9.70 0.41 -12.77
N GLY A 61 8.91 -0.67 -12.74
CA GLY A 61 9.34 -2.01 -13.18
C GLY A 61 9.65 -2.99 -12.04
N ASN A 62 9.48 -2.60 -10.79
CA ASN A 62 9.81 -3.44 -9.64
C ASN A 62 8.58 -3.83 -8.81
N GLN A 63 8.45 -5.12 -8.47
CA GLN A 63 7.40 -5.58 -7.58
C GLN A 63 7.78 -5.39 -6.10
N THR A 64 8.20 -4.18 -5.74
CA THR A 64 8.65 -3.86 -4.38
C THR A 64 7.48 -3.71 -3.44
N VAL A 65 7.50 -4.45 -2.33
CA VAL A 65 6.51 -4.38 -1.26
C VAL A 65 7.16 -4.05 0.09
N PRO A 66 6.46 -3.38 1.03
CA PRO A 66 5.07 -2.92 0.93
C PRO A 66 4.92 -1.70 0.01
N THR A 67 3.93 -1.71 -0.87
CA THR A 67 3.54 -0.51 -1.65
C THR A 67 2.20 -0.01 -1.13
N ILE A 68 2.10 1.28 -0.84
CA ILE A 68 0.90 1.93 -0.31
C ILE A 68 0.26 2.79 -1.39
N ILE A 69 -1.07 2.76 -1.47
CA ILE A 69 -1.89 3.78 -2.14
C ILE A 69 -2.64 4.57 -1.08
N TYR A 70 -2.56 5.89 -1.18
CA TYR A 70 -3.22 6.85 -0.29
C TYR A 70 -4.55 7.35 -0.89
N PRO A 71 -5.43 7.97 -0.08
CA PRO A 71 -6.71 8.50 -0.55
C PRO A 71 -6.59 9.60 -1.62
N ASP A 72 -5.44 10.26 -1.72
CA ASP A 72 -5.14 11.27 -2.74
C ASP A 72 -4.66 10.65 -4.08
N GLY A 73 -4.63 9.32 -4.18
CA GLY A 73 -4.17 8.58 -5.35
C GLY A 73 -2.64 8.47 -5.48
N SER A 74 -1.88 9.08 -4.57
CA SER A 74 -0.43 8.93 -4.56
C SER A 74 -0.02 7.55 -4.03
N THR A 75 1.18 7.13 -4.44
CA THR A 75 1.76 5.86 -4.00
C THR A 75 3.06 6.08 -3.22
N ALA A 76 3.36 5.16 -2.30
CA ALA A 76 4.66 5.12 -1.63
C ALA A 76 5.19 3.69 -1.53
N THR A 77 6.48 3.54 -1.81
CA THR A 77 7.19 2.26 -1.79
C THR A 77 7.99 2.15 -0.50
N ASN A 78 7.71 1.11 0.28
CA ASN A 78 8.33 0.85 1.57
C ASN A 78 8.32 2.07 2.54
N PRO A 79 7.16 2.74 2.76
CA PRO A 79 7.11 3.89 3.65
C PRO A 79 7.29 3.49 5.12
N SER A 80 7.80 4.41 5.93
CA SER A 80 7.74 4.27 7.37
C SER A 80 6.34 4.59 7.90
N LEU A 81 6.03 4.17 9.14
CA LEU A 81 4.80 4.57 9.81
C LEU A 81 4.63 6.11 9.85
N ALA A 82 5.73 6.84 10.08
CA ALA A 82 5.71 8.30 10.16
C ALA A 82 5.33 8.92 8.81
N ASP A 83 5.81 8.36 7.70
CA ASP A 83 5.43 8.83 6.36
C ASP A 83 3.94 8.61 6.09
N VAL A 84 3.41 7.46 6.51
CA VAL A 84 1.98 7.17 6.41
C VAL A 84 1.16 8.16 7.23
N GLN A 85 1.55 8.44 8.48
CA GLN A 85 0.86 9.41 9.33
C GLN A 85 0.90 10.81 8.74
N ALA A 86 2.08 11.28 8.32
CA ALA A 86 2.23 12.57 7.67
C ALA A 86 1.34 12.69 6.43
N LYS A 87 1.22 11.61 5.65
CA LYS A 87 0.40 11.59 4.44
C LYS A 87 -1.11 11.57 4.73
N LEU A 88 -1.51 10.98 5.86
CA LEU A 88 -2.89 11.01 6.35
C LEU A 88 -3.22 12.28 7.17
N GLY A 89 -2.23 13.12 7.46
CA GLY A 89 -2.39 14.31 8.30
C GLY A 89 -2.59 13.99 9.79
N LEU A 90 -2.04 12.87 10.26
CA LEU A 90 -2.10 12.40 11.65
C LEU A 90 -0.86 12.80 12.46
#